data_AF-A0A831YFT3-F1
#
_entry.id   AF-A0A831YFT3-F1
#
_cell.length_a   1.000
_cell.length_b   1.000
_cell.length_c   1.000
_cell.angle_alpha   90.00
_cell.angle_beta   90.00
_cell.angle_gamma   90.00
#
_symmetry.space_group_name_H-M   'P 1'
#
loop_
_entity.id
_entity.type
_entity.pdbx_description
1 polymer ?
#
loop_
_entity_poly.entity_id
_entity_poly.type
_entity_poly.pdbx_seq_one_letter_code
_entity_poly.pdbx_strand_id
1 'polypeptide(L)'
;MVTRRRLLILGGALATALVSPLFITQLLEGREATCDTPILYGRDECPVCKMIVDYQPSSSAMYVEEFGRRRWYFFDDLGCAAVWYKVVRSRGGRVLAVCAGDRVDGQWIDLRSAVVLITDEFTSMNTGFLAARPENVEAYRGRADGTRRCPLLSSPHRYEEHYAYN
;
A
#
# COMPACT_ATOMS: atom_id res chain seq x y z
N MET A 1 -72.03 49.02 -1.92
CA MET A 1 -70.70 48.64 -2.45
C MET A 1 -70.27 47.35 -1.76
N VAL A 2 -70.15 46.27 -2.52
CA VAL A 2 -69.87 44.91 -2.05
C VAL A 2 -68.37 44.66 -2.20
N THR A 3 -67.64 44.51 -1.10
CA THR A 3 -66.23 44.06 -1.13
C THR A 3 -66.16 42.55 -0.85
N ARG A 4 -65.51 41.88 -1.79
CA ARG A 4 -65.54 40.45 -2.09
C ARG A 4 -64.62 39.63 -1.16
N ARG A 5 -65.10 38.42 -0.82
CA ARG A 5 -64.39 37.10 -0.74
C ARG A 5 -63.17 37.02 0.21
N ARG A 6 -63.23 36.38 1.39
CA ARG A 6 -63.37 34.94 1.71
C ARG A 6 -62.54 33.96 0.85
N LEU A 7 -61.70 33.21 1.57
CA LEU A 7 -61.04 31.91 1.30
C LEU A 7 -59.79 31.86 0.41
N LEU A 8 -58.70 31.33 1.01
CA LEU A 8 -57.78 30.27 0.55
C LEU A 8 -56.71 30.11 1.67
N ILE A 9 -56.97 29.37 2.77
CA ILE A 9 -56.68 27.93 2.97
C ILE A 9 -55.30 27.48 2.45
N LEU A 10 -54.46 27.11 3.43
CA LEU A 10 -53.42 26.07 3.47
C LEU A 10 -52.60 25.78 2.19
N GLY A 11 -51.30 26.01 2.30
CA GLY A 11 -50.24 25.18 1.73
C GLY A 11 -48.95 25.54 2.47
N GLY A 12 -48.30 24.68 3.24
CA GLY A 12 -48.23 23.23 3.15
C GLY A 12 -46.75 22.87 2.97
N ALA A 13 -46.21 22.19 3.97
CA ALA A 13 -45.06 21.29 3.90
C ALA A 13 -43.65 21.88 3.70
N LEU A 14 -42.86 21.71 4.77
CA LEU A 14 -41.60 20.98 4.73
C LEU A 14 -40.79 21.19 3.44
N ALA A 15 -39.81 22.10 3.50
CA ALA A 15 -38.59 21.92 2.75
C ALA A 15 -37.83 20.73 3.36
N THR A 16 -38.31 19.51 3.14
CA THR A 16 -37.49 18.31 3.33
C THR A 16 -36.38 18.41 2.32
N ALA A 17 -35.19 18.74 2.83
CA ALA A 17 -33.94 18.55 2.12
C ALA A 17 -33.97 17.12 1.55
N LEU A 18 -34.19 17.01 0.24
CA LEU A 18 -33.97 15.80 -0.52
C LEU A 18 -32.45 15.58 -0.55
N VAL A 19 -31.88 15.22 0.60
CA VAL A 19 -30.57 14.59 0.66
C VAL A 19 -30.79 13.23 0.03
N SER A 20 -30.47 13.16 -1.26
CA SER A 20 -30.55 11.94 -2.04
C SER A 20 -29.88 10.80 -1.24
N PRO A 21 -30.52 9.63 -1.09
CA PRO A 21 -29.90 8.49 -0.41
C PRO A 21 -28.56 8.09 -1.06
N LEU A 22 -28.30 8.50 -2.30
CA LEU A 22 -27.00 8.34 -2.98
C LEU A 22 -25.85 9.12 -2.33
N PHE A 23 -26.11 10.25 -1.66
CA PHE A 23 -25.06 11.03 -0.99
C PHE A 23 -24.66 10.43 0.36
N ILE A 24 -25.59 9.76 1.04
CA ILE A 24 -25.32 9.11 2.34
C ILE A 24 -24.49 7.84 2.14
N THR A 25 -24.71 7.09 1.05
CA THR A 25 -23.93 5.87 0.77
C THR A 25 -22.46 6.17 0.49
N GLN A 26 -22.14 7.23 -0.27
CA GLN A 26 -20.74 7.59 -0.55
C GLN A 26 -19.98 8.13 0.66
N LEU A 27 -20.66 8.63 1.69
CA LEU A 27 -20.03 9.11 2.92
C LEU A 27 -19.79 7.98 3.93
N LEU A 28 -20.53 6.86 3.82
CA LEU A 28 -20.40 5.68 4.66
C LEU A 28 -19.50 4.59 4.05
N GLU A 29 -19.28 4.62 2.73
CA GLU A 29 -18.29 3.79 2.06
C GLU A 29 -16.90 4.29 2.45
N GLY A 30 -16.40 3.77 3.57
CA GLY A 30 -15.04 3.94 4.01
C GLY A 30 -14.11 3.63 2.84
N ARG A 31 -13.47 4.68 2.32
CA ARG A 31 -12.56 4.63 1.18
C ARG A 31 -11.60 3.46 1.37
N GLU A 32 -11.71 2.44 0.52
CA GLU A 32 -10.82 1.28 0.52
C GLU A 32 -9.39 1.81 0.44
N ALA A 33 -8.50 1.30 1.30
CA ALA A 33 -7.13 1.79 1.34
C ALA A 33 -6.43 1.41 0.03
N THR A 34 -6.15 2.41 -0.81
CA THR A 34 -5.44 2.22 -2.08
C THR A 34 -3.94 2.07 -1.82
N CYS A 35 -3.26 1.26 -2.63
CA CYS A 35 -1.80 1.10 -2.60
C CYS A 35 -1.08 2.28 -3.27
N ASP A 36 -1.46 3.50 -2.90
CA ASP A 36 -0.71 4.72 -3.16
C ASP A 36 0.07 5.05 -1.87
N THR A 37 1.30 4.57 -1.80
CA THR A 37 2.07 4.55 -0.54
C THR A 37 2.85 5.86 -0.39
N PRO A 38 2.82 6.52 0.79
CA PRO A 38 3.54 7.77 1.00
C PRO A 38 5.01 7.54 1.38
N ILE A 39 5.61 6.44 0.92
CA ILE A 39 6.99 6.05 1.28
C ILE A 39 8.01 7.08 0.77
N LEU A 40 8.99 7.37 1.61
CA LEU A 40 10.16 8.19 1.31
C LEU A 40 11.41 7.32 1.39
N TYR A 41 11.81 6.78 0.24
CA TYR A 41 13.05 6.00 0.12
C TYR A 41 14.26 6.78 0.62
N GLY A 42 15.15 6.11 1.35
CA GLY A 42 16.30 6.74 1.98
C GLY A 42 15.96 7.56 3.25
N ARG A 43 14.72 7.50 3.74
CA ARG A 43 14.28 8.18 4.97
C ARG A 43 13.46 7.29 5.89
N ASP A 44 12.51 6.55 5.35
CA ASP A 44 11.64 5.69 6.16
C ASP A 44 12.40 4.45 6.64
N GLU A 45 12.20 4.10 7.91
CA GLU A 45 12.84 2.95 8.55
C GLU A 45 11.89 1.74 8.59
N CYS A 46 12.41 0.56 8.23
CA CYS A 46 11.71 -0.69 8.43
C CYS A 46 11.63 -1.04 9.92
N PRO A 47 10.43 -1.20 10.51
CA PRO A 47 10.29 -1.41 11.95
C PRO A 47 10.80 -2.79 12.42
N VAL A 48 11.06 -3.72 11.49
CA VAL A 48 11.53 -5.09 11.75
C VAL A 48 13.05 -5.17 11.75
N CYS A 49 13.70 -4.83 10.64
CA CYS A 49 15.16 -4.92 10.53
C CYS A 49 15.90 -3.65 10.98
N LYS A 50 15.19 -2.54 11.23
CA LYS A 50 15.74 -1.24 11.66
C LYS A 50 16.66 -0.57 10.63
N MET A 51 16.60 -1.02 9.37
CA MET A 51 17.29 -0.39 8.26
C MET A 51 16.41 0.67 7.60
N ILE A 52 17.06 1.61 6.91
CA ILE A 52 16.38 2.57 6.04
C ILE A 52 15.94 1.85 4.78
N VAL A 53 14.66 1.97 4.43
CA VAL A 53 14.11 1.38 3.22
C VAL A 53 14.63 2.13 2.01
N ASP A 54 15.42 1.46 1.17
CA ASP A 54 16.08 2.07 0.02
C ASP A 54 15.98 1.24 -1.27
N TYR A 55 15.68 -0.06 -1.19
CA TYR A 55 15.58 -0.93 -2.36
C TYR A 55 14.12 -1.19 -2.78
N GLN A 56 13.66 -0.39 -3.75
CA GLN A 56 12.30 -0.42 -4.28
C GLN A 56 11.78 -1.80 -4.72
N PRO A 57 12.56 -2.66 -5.45
CA PRO A 57 12.02 -3.89 -6.02
C PRO A 57 11.50 -4.92 -5.02
N SER A 58 12.03 -4.95 -3.79
CA SER A 58 11.51 -5.83 -2.73
C SER A 58 10.63 -5.12 -1.72
N SER A 59 10.65 -3.79 -1.69
CA SER A 59 9.98 -2.99 -0.68
C SER A 59 8.47 -3.27 -0.60
N SER A 60 7.95 -3.19 0.62
CA SER A 60 6.53 -3.35 0.89
C SER A 60 6.02 -2.35 1.92
N ALA A 61 4.71 -2.21 2.03
CA ALA A 61 4.08 -1.28 2.95
C ALA A 61 2.80 -1.88 3.54
N MET A 62 2.41 -1.43 4.72
CA MET A 62 1.19 -1.87 5.39
C MET A 62 0.48 -0.69 6.02
N TYR A 63 -0.79 -0.53 5.68
CA TYR A 63 -1.66 0.46 6.32
C TYR A 63 -2.42 -0.20 7.45
N VAL A 64 -2.27 0.32 8.66
CA VAL A 64 -2.69 -0.34 9.89
C VAL A 64 -3.48 0.61 10.77
N GLU A 65 -4.51 0.08 11.42
CA GLU A 65 -5.24 0.71 12.52
C GLU A 65 -4.89 0.02 13.85
N GLU A 66 -4.20 0.73 14.74
CA GLU A 66 -3.79 0.27 16.07
C GLU A 66 -3.98 1.41 17.08
N PHE A 67 -4.47 1.12 18.28
CA PHE A 67 -4.69 2.11 19.35
C PHE A 67 -5.51 3.34 18.92
N GLY A 68 -6.53 3.14 18.07
CA GLY A 68 -7.39 4.21 17.54
C GLY A 68 -6.69 5.14 16.53
N ARG A 69 -5.49 4.78 16.07
CA ARG A 69 -4.71 5.55 15.10
C ARG A 69 -4.45 4.73 13.85
N ARG A 70 -4.48 5.40 12.70
CA ARG A 70 -4.08 4.81 11.42
C ARG A 70 -2.71 5.29 11.02
N ARG A 71 -1.85 4.38 10.58
CA ARG A 71 -0.53 4.73 10.05
C ARG A 71 -0.03 3.75 9.02
N TRP A 72 0.86 4.24 8.16
CA TRP A 72 1.66 3.42 7.28
C TRP A 72 2.89 2.89 8.02
N TYR A 73 3.24 1.65 7.69
CA TYR A 73 4.52 1.04 7.98
C TYR A 73 5.17 0.65 6.66
N PHE A 74 6.48 0.87 6.55
CA PHE A 74 7.26 0.55 5.37
C PHE A 74 8.27 -0.54 5.71
N PHE A 75 8.60 -1.37 4.74
CA PHE A 75 9.46 -2.54 4.95
C PHE A 75 10.40 -2.72 3.79
N ASP A 76 11.61 -3.17 4.12
CA ASP A 76 12.66 -3.53 3.17
C ASP A 76 12.26 -4.68 2.24
N ASP A 77 11.53 -5.66 2.76
CA ASP A 77 10.96 -6.73 1.96
C ASP A 77 9.66 -7.33 2.53
N LEU A 78 9.05 -8.23 1.76
CA LEU A 78 7.84 -8.94 2.14
C LEU A 78 8.01 -9.83 3.38
N GLY A 79 9.21 -10.34 3.64
CA GLY A 79 9.47 -11.10 4.86
C GLY A 79 9.35 -10.24 6.11
N CYS A 80 9.87 -9.01 6.07
CA CYS A 80 9.66 -8.03 7.13
C CYS A 80 8.17 -7.70 7.30
N ALA A 81 7.43 -7.45 6.22
CA ALA A 81 5.99 -7.19 6.29
C ALA A 81 5.22 -8.37 6.91
N ALA A 82 5.56 -9.61 6.56
CA ALA A 82 4.93 -10.81 7.11
C ALA A 82 5.19 -10.97 8.63
N VAL A 83 6.40 -10.64 9.10
CA VAL A 83 6.73 -10.60 10.53
C VAL A 83 5.90 -9.52 11.23
N TRP A 84 5.86 -8.31 10.67
CA TRP A 84 5.12 -7.20 11.28
C TRP A 84 3.61 -7.41 11.28
N TYR A 85 3.06 -8.10 10.27
CA TYR A 85 1.66 -8.50 10.24
C TYR A 85 1.29 -9.27 11.52
N LYS A 86 2.12 -10.24 11.93
CA LYS A 86 1.91 -11.01 13.16
C LYS A 86 1.93 -10.11 14.40
N VAL A 87 2.82 -9.12 14.43
CA VAL A 87 2.93 -8.14 15.52
C VAL A 87 1.67 -7.28 15.63
N VAL A 88 1.16 -6.76 14.51
CA VAL A 88 -0.07 -5.96 14.48
C VAL A 88 -1.25 -6.80 15.00
N ARG A 89 -1.37 -8.04 14.51
CA ARG A 89 -2.45 -8.94 14.91
C ARG A 89 -2.38 -9.33 16.38
N SER A 90 -1.19 -9.59 16.93
CA SER A 90 -1.03 -9.94 18.35
C SER A 90 -1.36 -8.79 19.30
N ARG A 91 -1.26 -7.54 18.83
CA ARG A 91 -1.66 -6.32 19.55
C ARG A 91 -3.13 -5.96 19.40
N GLY A 92 -3.92 -6.77 18.68
CA GLY A 92 -5.32 -6.47 18.37
C GLY A 92 -5.53 -5.42 17.28
N GLY A 93 -4.47 -5.06 16.54
CA GLY A 93 -4.55 -4.13 15.41
C GLY A 93 -5.24 -4.72 14.19
N ARG A 94 -5.74 -3.84 13.32
CA ARG A 94 -6.33 -4.19 12.02
C ARG A 94 -5.41 -3.77 10.89
N VAL A 95 -5.13 -4.71 9.99
CA VAL A 95 -4.40 -4.44 8.75
C VAL A 95 -5.39 -4.08 7.66
N LEU A 96 -5.40 -2.81 7.27
CA LEU A 96 -6.32 -2.23 6.29
C LEU A 96 -5.83 -2.49 4.86
N ALA A 97 -4.54 -2.35 4.60
CA ALA A 97 -3.92 -2.71 3.32
C ALA A 97 -2.53 -3.32 3.53
N VAL A 98 -2.12 -4.20 2.62
CA VAL A 98 -0.73 -4.66 2.47
C VAL A 98 -0.37 -4.44 1.02
N CYS A 99 0.67 -3.67 0.77
CA CYS A 99 1.08 -3.25 -0.56
C CYS A 99 2.52 -3.68 -0.81
N ALA A 100 2.85 -3.99 -2.05
CA ALA A 100 4.20 -4.29 -2.48
C ALA A 100 4.46 -3.71 -3.88
N GLY A 101 5.72 -3.50 -4.23
CA GLY A 101 6.08 -3.20 -5.61
C GLY A 101 5.90 -4.44 -6.48
N ASP A 102 5.21 -4.29 -7.62
CA ASP A 102 5.21 -5.29 -8.67
C ASP A 102 6.64 -5.47 -9.19
N ARG A 103 7.16 -6.69 -9.16
CA ARG A 103 8.54 -6.96 -9.51
C ARG A 103 8.86 -6.66 -10.98
N VAL A 104 7.88 -6.68 -11.88
CA VAL A 104 8.08 -6.50 -13.32
C VAL A 104 8.20 -5.04 -13.71
N ASP A 105 7.33 -4.18 -13.16
CA ASP A 105 7.22 -2.75 -13.54
C ASP A 105 7.30 -1.74 -12.38
N GLY A 106 7.43 -2.22 -11.14
CA GLY A 106 7.65 -1.39 -9.95
C GLY A 106 6.40 -0.67 -9.43
N GLN A 107 5.23 -0.87 -10.05
CA GLN A 107 3.99 -0.24 -9.58
C GLN A 107 3.55 -0.85 -8.25
N TRP A 108 3.06 -0.02 -7.33
CA TRP A 108 2.50 -0.51 -6.08
C TRP A 108 1.20 -1.28 -6.32
N ILE A 109 1.08 -2.46 -5.72
CA ILE A 109 -0.06 -3.37 -5.87
C ILE A 109 -0.56 -3.87 -4.51
N ASP A 110 -1.85 -4.18 -4.44
CA ASP A 110 -2.44 -4.84 -3.27
C ASP A 110 -1.99 -6.30 -3.22
N LEU A 111 -1.35 -6.68 -2.11
CA LEU A 111 -0.85 -8.03 -1.90
C LEU A 111 -1.99 -9.06 -1.79
N ARG A 112 -3.23 -8.65 -1.51
CA ARG A 112 -4.41 -9.54 -1.48
C ARG A 112 -4.79 -10.06 -2.87
N SER A 113 -4.48 -9.32 -3.93
CA SER A 113 -4.73 -9.71 -5.32
C SER A 113 -3.47 -10.09 -6.10
N ALA A 114 -2.30 -9.93 -5.49
CA ALA A 114 -1.01 -10.27 -6.08
C ALA A 114 -0.66 -11.76 -5.97
N VAL A 115 0.33 -12.18 -6.75
CA VAL A 115 1.05 -13.45 -6.60
C VAL A 115 2.36 -13.18 -5.87
N VAL A 116 2.62 -13.94 -4.80
CA VAL A 116 3.92 -13.94 -4.12
C VAL A 116 4.84 -14.92 -4.85
N LEU A 117 5.92 -14.38 -5.42
CA LEU A 117 6.98 -15.12 -6.07
C LEU A 117 8.00 -15.58 -5.01
N ILE A 118 8.47 -16.82 -5.15
CA ILE A 118 9.56 -17.38 -4.36
C ILE A 118 10.76 -17.53 -5.29
N THR A 119 11.87 -16.89 -4.94
CA THR A 119 13.04 -16.74 -5.83
C THR A 119 14.35 -16.60 -5.05
N ASP A 120 15.45 -16.83 -5.74
CA ASP A 120 16.83 -16.53 -5.35
C ASP A 120 17.27 -15.10 -5.72
N GLU A 121 16.40 -14.30 -6.34
CA GLU A 121 16.67 -12.88 -6.57
C GLU A 121 16.92 -12.12 -5.27
N PHE A 122 17.82 -11.14 -5.34
CA PHE A 122 18.14 -10.27 -4.22
C PHE A 122 16.89 -9.53 -3.72
N THR A 123 16.67 -9.63 -2.42
CA THR A 123 15.73 -8.84 -1.62
C THR A 123 16.52 -8.23 -0.47
N SER A 124 16.15 -7.05 0.03
CA SER A 124 16.94 -6.35 1.06
C SER A 124 17.31 -7.22 2.26
N MET A 125 16.40 -8.10 2.71
CA MET A 125 16.67 -9.04 3.82
C MET A 125 16.89 -10.49 3.37
N ASN A 126 17.15 -10.69 2.06
CA ASN A 126 17.39 -11.99 1.43
C ASN A 126 16.32 -13.04 1.75
N THR A 127 15.06 -12.61 1.82
CA THR A 127 13.91 -13.48 2.09
C THR A 127 13.45 -14.26 0.87
N GLY A 128 13.76 -13.76 -0.34
CA GLY A 128 13.39 -14.39 -1.60
C GLY A 128 11.91 -14.25 -1.95
N PHE A 129 11.20 -13.33 -1.29
CA PHE A 129 9.78 -13.06 -1.55
C PHE A 129 9.59 -11.74 -2.30
N LEU A 130 8.96 -11.82 -3.47
CA LEU A 130 8.60 -10.68 -4.31
C LEU A 130 7.12 -10.73 -4.66
N ALA A 131 6.50 -9.60 -5.01
CA ALA A 131 5.12 -9.55 -5.47
C ALA A 131 5.08 -9.31 -6.98
N ALA A 132 4.09 -9.88 -7.66
CA ALA A 132 3.74 -9.52 -9.02
C ALA A 132 2.22 -9.59 -9.20
N ARG A 133 1.68 -8.77 -10.10
CA ARG A 133 0.33 -8.96 -10.60
C ARG A 133 0.21 -10.31 -11.29
N PRO A 134 -0.93 -11.00 -11.19
CA PRO A 134 -1.15 -12.28 -11.87
C PRO A 134 -0.77 -12.26 -13.36
N GLU A 135 -1.12 -11.19 -14.08
CA GLU A 135 -0.80 -10.99 -15.50
C GLU A 135 0.71 -10.78 -15.78
N ASN A 136 1.47 -10.37 -14.78
CA ASN A 136 2.91 -10.11 -14.87
C ASN A 136 3.77 -11.35 -14.55
N VAL A 137 3.18 -12.43 -14.03
CA VAL A 137 3.93 -13.63 -13.61
C VAL A 137 4.70 -14.28 -14.76
N GLU A 138 4.11 -14.36 -15.96
CA GLU A 138 4.79 -14.99 -17.09
C GLU A 138 5.95 -14.13 -17.61
N ALA A 139 5.77 -12.80 -17.60
CA ALA A 139 6.84 -11.87 -17.92
C ALA A 139 8.00 -11.97 -16.92
N TYR A 140 7.70 -12.19 -15.64
CA TYR A 140 8.71 -12.49 -14.63
C TYR A 140 9.45 -13.80 -14.90
N ARG A 141 8.74 -14.90 -15.20
CA ARG A 141 9.35 -16.21 -15.50
C ARG A 141 10.30 -16.13 -16.69
N GLY A 142 9.91 -15.43 -17.76
CA GLY A 142 10.79 -15.21 -18.91
C GLY A 142 12.06 -14.41 -18.60
N ARG A 143 12.04 -13.57 -17.55
CA ARG A 143 13.25 -12.88 -17.04
C ARG A 143 14.10 -13.79 -16.16
N ALA A 144 13.47 -14.63 -15.33
CA ALA A 144 14.16 -15.54 -14.42
C ALA A 144 14.86 -16.70 -15.15
N ASP A 145 14.26 -17.24 -16.22
CA ASP A 145 14.79 -18.36 -17.01
C ASP A 145 15.87 -17.93 -18.02
N GLY A 146 15.82 -16.68 -18.48
CA GLY A 146 16.63 -16.19 -19.59
C GLY A 146 17.90 -15.45 -19.17
N THR A 147 19.00 -16.17 -18.96
CA THR A 147 20.39 -15.86 -19.41
C THR A 147 20.86 -14.39 -19.48
N ARG A 148 20.34 -13.50 -18.64
CA ARG A 148 20.78 -12.12 -18.50
C ARG A 148 21.09 -11.92 -17.04
N ARG A 149 22.38 -12.03 -16.70
CA ARG A 149 22.92 -11.52 -15.43
C ARG A 149 22.28 -10.16 -15.15
N CYS A 150 21.72 -10.02 -13.96
CA CYS A 150 21.26 -8.73 -13.46
C CYS A 150 22.35 -7.69 -13.70
N PRO A 151 22.10 -6.60 -14.46
CA PRO A 151 23.11 -5.59 -14.71
C PRO A 151 23.63 -4.94 -13.41
N LEU A 152 22.84 -4.97 -12.34
CA LEU A 152 23.22 -4.50 -11.01
C LEU A 152 24.23 -5.40 -10.29
N LEU A 153 24.36 -6.67 -10.69
CA LEU A 153 25.46 -7.56 -10.29
C LEU A 153 26.70 -7.42 -11.20
N SER A 154 26.61 -6.65 -12.29
CA SER A 154 27.73 -6.31 -13.18
C SER A 154 28.19 -4.85 -13.09
N SER A 155 27.46 -4.02 -12.34
CA SER A 155 27.91 -2.70 -11.91
C SER A 155 28.64 -2.89 -10.57
N PRO A 156 29.97 -2.67 -10.48
CA PRO A 156 30.58 -2.51 -9.19
C PRO A 156 30.04 -1.18 -8.64
N HIS A 157 29.00 -1.23 -7.81
CA HIS A 157 28.79 -0.18 -6.83
C HIS A 157 30.04 -0.18 -5.96
N ARG A 158 31.00 0.63 -6.39
CA ARG A 158 32.24 0.92 -5.69
C ARG A 158 31.80 1.69 -4.44
N TYR A 159 31.52 0.97 -3.36
CA TYR A 159 31.58 1.55 -2.03
C TYR A 159 33.04 1.96 -1.85
N GLU A 160 33.34 3.25 -2.01
CA GLU A 160 34.63 3.78 -1.60
C GLU A 160 34.71 3.63 -0.08
N GLU A 161 35.43 2.61 0.37
CA GLU A 161 35.80 2.40 1.77
C GLU A 161 36.74 3.53 2.21
N HIS A 162 36.17 4.68 2.57
CA HIS A 162 36.84 5.69 3.36
C HIS A 162 36.53 5.46 4.85
N TYR A 163 37.08 4.39 5.41
CA TYR A 163 37.32 4.29 6.85
C TYR A 163 38.76 3.86 7.07
N ALA A 164 39.67 4.85 6.99
CA ALA A 164 40.97 4.76 7.63
C ALA A 164 40.76 4.91 9.14
N TYR A 165 40.96 3.83 9.89
CA TYR A 165 41.20 3.90 11.32
C TYR A 165 42.68 4.21 11.55
N ASN A 166 42.94 5.33 12.22
CA ASN A 166 44.16 5.56 13.00
C ASN A 166 44.06 4.80 14.33
#